data_AF-I1M370-F1
#
_entry.id   AF-I1M370-F1
#
_cell.length_a   1.000
_cell.length_b   1.000
_cell.length_c   1.000
_cell.angle_alpha   90.00
_cell.angle_beta   90.00
_cell.angle_gamma   90.00
#
_symmetry.space_group_name_H-M   'P 1'
#
loop_
_entity.id
_entity.type
_entity.pdbx_description
1 polymer ?
#
loop_
_entity_poly.entity_id
_entity_poly.type
_entity_poly.pdbx_seq_one_letter_code
_entity_poly.pdbx_strand_id
1 'polypeptide(L)'
;MAAIGLNGVKVGTTSSQAYLEGKAVKETRALMAELCRHFYTLGWVTGTGGSISMKVHDDSIPRPQQLILMAPSGVQKERMEPEDMYVLSHSGSVLSAPSPKPWPHKPPKCSDCDPLFKKAYEMCDAAAVFHSHGIESCLVTMINPLSKEFRITHMEMIKGIKGHGYYDELVVPIIENTAYEYQLTESFAKAIEDYPKATAVLVRNHGVFVWGDSWISAKTQSECYHYLFDAALKLHQMGLDWSTPNHGPIQSARRGLSIAGESNVSVKARKSNGDSDPLPRCVVLDIEGTTTPISFVSEVLFPYARDNVGRHLSLTYDTPETKADIKLLRSQVYIYSSGSRLAQRLIFGKTNHGDLRKYLSGFFDTTVGNKRETRSYVEISESLGVEKPSDILFVTDVYQEATAATAAGLEVIISIRPGNGPLPDNHGFKTIKSFSEI
;
A
#
# COMPACT_ATOMS: atom_id res chain seq x y z
N MET A 1 -32.87 4.30 68.68
CA MET A 1 -32.84 2.84 68.43
C MET A 1 -31.99 2.60 67.21
N ALA A 2 -30.77 2.14 67.45
CA ALA A 2 -29.80 1.82 66.42
C ALA A 2 -30.18 0.53 65.68
N ALA A 3 -29.82 0.46 64.41
CA ALA A 3 -29.48 -0.79 63.74
C ALA A 3 -28.24 -0.53 62.88
N ILE A 4 -27.12 -1.12 63.30
CA ILE A 4 -25.81 -1.11 62.64
C ILE A 4 -25.60 -2.48 62.00
N GLY A 5 -25.02 -2.47 60.79
CA GLY A 5 -24.09 -3.48 60.28
C GLY A 5 -24.61 -4.26 59.07
N LEU A 6 -23.80 -4.63 58.08
CA LEU A 6 -22.37 -4.49 57.81
C LEU A 6 -22.17 -5.02 56.38
N ASN A 7 -21.43 -4.30 55.53
CA ASN A 7 -20.38 -4.85 54.66
C ASN A 7 -19.77 -3.72 53.84
N GLY A 8 -18.68 -3.18 54.39
CA GLY A 8 -17.87 -2.15 53.77
C GLY A 8 -17.08 -2.72 52.59
N VAL A 9 -17.34 -2.18 51.41
CA VAL A 9 -16.32 -2.06 50.38
C VAL A 9 -15.64 -0.72 50.63
N LYS A 10 -14.36 -0.76 51.04
CA LYS A 10 -13.51 0.43 51.08
C LYS A 10 -13.37 0.96 49.65
N VAL A 11 -14.15 1.99 49.32
CA VAL A 11 -13.94 2.82 48.14
C VAL A 11 -12.75 3.74 48.42
N GLY A 12 -11.64 3.48 47.75
CA GLY A 12 -10.50 4.39 47.64
C GLY A 12 -9.72 3.92 46.41
N THR A 13 -9.48 4.73 45.38
CA THR A 13 -9.20 6.17 45.33
C THR A 13 -10.09 6.84 44.26
N THR A 14 -10.95 7.77 44.66
CA THR A 14 -11.69 8.63 43.73
C THR A 14 -10.72 9.59 43.05
N SER A 15 -10.48 9.43 41.75
CA SER A 15 -9.97 10.51 40.91
C SER A 15 -10.90 11.72 41.10
N SER A 16 -10.35 12.91 41.35
CA SER A 16 -11.18 14.09 41.61
C SER A 16 -12.03 14.42 40.36
N GLN A 17 -13.27 14.87 40.57
CA GLN A 17 -14.16 15.31 39.49
C GLN A 17 -13.46 16.34 38.58
N ALA A 18 -12.59 17.18 39.17
CA ALA A 18 -11.77 18.15 38.47
C ALA A 18 -10.79 17.51 37.47
N TYR A 19 -10.23 16.33 37.76
CA TYR A 19 -9.35 15.63 36.80
C TYR A 19 -10.16 15.03 35.64
N LEU A 20 -11.33 14.45 35.93
CA LEU A 20 -12.22 13.89 34.90
C LEU A 20 -12.66 14.93 33.86
N GLU A 21 -12.90 16.16 34.31
CA GLU A 21 -13.31 17.29 33.45
C GLU A 21 -12.13 18.13 32.95
N GLY A 22 -10.90 17.72 33.30
CA GLY A 22 -9.66 18.41 33.01
C GLY A 22 -9.34 18.50 31.53
N LYS A 23 -8.48 19.48 31.19
CA LYS A 23 -8.05 19.75 29.81
C LYS A 23 -7.41 18.53 29.14
N ALA A 24 -6.51 17.84 29.84
CA ALA A 24 -5.80 16.67 29.33
C ALA A 24 -6.76 15.54 28.91
N VAL A 25 -7.83 15.29 29.69
CA VAL A 25 -8.85 14.30 29.35
C VAL A 25 -9.58 14.67 28.06
N LYS A 26 -9.99 15.94 27.92
CA LYS A 26 -10.69 16.44 26.72
C LYS A 26 -9.83 16.34 25.46
N GLU A 27 -8.55 16.72 25.56
CA GLU A 27 -7.60 16.63 24.44
C GLU A 27 -7.34 15.16 24.05
N THR A 28 -7.20 14.27 25.04
CA THR A 28 -7.00 12.84 24.78
C THR A 28 -8.25 12.23 24.10
N ARG A 29 -9.46 12.60 24.51
CA ARG A 29 -10.71 12.18 23.84
C ARG A 29 -10.77 12.64 22.37
N ALA A 30 -10.42 13.89 22.11
CA ALA A 30 -10.41 14.44 20.76
C ALA A 30 -9.38 13.72 19.87
N LEU A 31 -8.18 13.47 20.40
CA LEU A 31 -7.14 12.72 19.72
C LEU A 31 -7.57 11.29 19.40
N MET A 32 -8.22 10.58 20.34
CA MET A 32 -8.73 9.24 20.10
C MET A 32 -9.75 9.21 18.95
N ALA A 33 -10.69 10.16 18.93
CA ALA A 33 -11.67 10.28 17.85
C ALA A 33 -11.00 10.54 16.49
N GLU A 34 -9.97 11.39 16.46
CA GLU A 34 -9.17 11.66 15.26
C GLU A 34 -8.40 10.43 14.78
N LEU A 35 -7.74 9.70 15.69
CA LEU A 35 -7.02 8.48 15.36
C LEU A 35 -7.96 7.40 14.83
N CYS A 36 -9.15 7.23 15.40
CA CYS A 36 -10.14 6.29 14.86
C CYS A 36 -10.59 6.66 13.43
N ARG A 37 -10.81 7.96 13.14
CA ARG A 37 -11.06 8.42 11.77
C ARG A 37 -9.93 8.06 10.83
N HIS A 38 -8.70 8.35 11.23
CA HIS A 38 -7.54 8.05 10.40
C HIS A 38 -7.36 6.52 10.20
N PHE A 39 -7.41 5.73 11.26
CA PHE A 39 -7.30 4.26 11.19
C PHE A 39 -8.40 3.63 10.34
N TYR A 40 -9.60 4.22 10.30
CA TYR A 40 -10.65 3.77 9.40
C TYR A 40 -10.25 3.95 7.93
N THR A 41 -9.67 5.10 7.57
CA THR A 41 -9.18 5.35 6.19
C THR A 41 -8.05 4.41 5.77
N LEU A 42 -7.29 3.88 6.74
CA LEU A 42 -6.26 2.85 6.52
C LEU A 42 -6.83 1.43 6.48
N GLY A 43 -8.13 1.25 6.73
CA GLY A 43 -8.80 -0.06 6.75
C GLY A 43 -8.67 -0.83 8.07
N TRP A 44 -8.03 -0.27 9.09
CA TRP A 44 -7.66 -0.97 10.33
C TRP A 44 -8.85 -1.18 11.29
N VAL A 45 -9.85 -0.31 11.26
CA VAL A 45 -10.99 -0.32 12.19
C VAL A 45 -12.34 -0.28 11.45
N THR A 46 -12.45 -1.06 10.38
CA THR A 46 -13.64 -1.15 9.53
C THR A 46 -14.73 -2.04 10.15
N GLY A 47 -16.00 -1.83 9.76
CA GLY A 47 -17.09 -2.71 10.17
C GLY A 47 -17.35 -2.78 11.67
N THR A 48 -17.04 -1.72 12.43
CA THR A 48 -17.04 -1.64 13.91
C THR A 48 -15.94 -2.43 14.62
N GLY A 49 -15.14 -3.20 13.88
CA GLY A 49 -13.98 -3.94 14.38
C GLY A 49 -12.82 -3.04 14.77
N GLY A 50 -11.87 -3.62 15.49
CA GLY A 50 -10.76 -2.91 16.10
C GLY A 50 -11.21 -1.95 17.20
N SER A 51 -10.24 -1.43 17.94
CA SER A 51 -10.48 -0.51 19.05
C SER A 51 -9.18 0.17 19.48
N ILE A 52 -9.29 1.24 20.24
CA ILE A 52 -8.15 1.95 20.80
C ILE A 52 -8.39 2.24 22.29
N SER A 53 -7.31 2.20 23.05
CA SER A 53 -7.29 2.59 24.46
C SER A 53 -6.00 3.34 24.75
N MET A 54 -6.09 4.41 25.54
CA MET A 54 -4.90 5.17 25.95
C MET A 54 -5.04 5.76 27.35
N LYS A 55 -3.91 5.86 28.05
CA LYS A 55 -3.80 6.64 29.27
C LYS A 55 -3.84 8.13 28.94
N VAL A 56 -4.52 8.91 29.76
CA VAL A 56 -4.57 10.37 29.65
C VAL A 56 -3.18 10.92 29.93
N HIS A 57 -2.59 11.58 28.93
CA HIS A 57 -1.28 12.16 29.06
C HIS A 57 -1.36 13.46 29.86
N ASP A 58 -1.08 13.36 31.16
CA ASP A 58 -1.01 14.48 32.08
C ASP A 58 0.29 14.38 32.88
N ASP A 59 1.25 15.26 32.57
CA ASP A 59 2.58 15.28 33.20
C ASP A 59 2.55 15.55 34.70
N SER A 60 1.44 16.11 35.21
CA SER A 60 1.26 16.32 36.65
C SER A 60 0.86 15.07 37.41
N ILE A 61 0.43 14.01 36.71
CA ILE A 61 -0.03 12.74 37.28
C ILE A 61 0.92 11.61 36.89
N PRO A 62 1.46 10.83 37.85
CA PRO A 62 2.29 9.68 37.53
C PRO A 62 1.56 8.70 36.59
N ARG A 63 2.25 8.20 35.56
CA ARG A 63 1.68 7.28 34.55
C ARG A 63 0.92 6.07 35.11
N PRO A 64 1.34 5.43 36.22
CA PRO A 64 0.57 4.33 36.81
C PRO A 64 -0.78 4.75 37.42
N GLN A 65 -0.99 6.05 37.65
CA GLN A 65 -2.19 6.64 38.26
C GLN A 65 -3.05 7.41 37.26
N GLN A 66 -2.58 7.59 36.03
CA GLN A 66 -3.32 8.27 34.97
C GLN A 66 -4.61 7.51 34.62
N LEU A 67 -5.64 8.26 34.27
CA LEU A 67 -6.90 7.73 33.79
C LEU A 67 -6.71 6.98 32.48
N ILE A 68 -7.56 5.98 32.23
CA ILE A 68 -7.58 5.23 30.97
C ILE A 68 -8.82 5.64 30.19
N LEU A 69 -8.64 6.03 28.93
CA LEU A 69 -9.73 6.26 27.99
C LEU A 69 -9.88 5.06 27.07
N MET A 70 -11.13 4.67 26.83
CA MET A 70 -11.46 3.51 26.01
C MET A 70 -12.59 3.80 25.04
N ALA A 71 -12.38 3.39 23.79
CA ALA A 71 -13.40 3.44 22.75
C ALA A 71 -14.56 2.45 23.05
N PRO A 72 -15.81 2.79 22.72
CA PRO A 72 -16.94 1.87 22.86
C PRO A 72 -16.92 0.74 21.81
N SER A 73 -17.47 -0.41 22.19
CA SER A 73 -17.67 -1.56 21.28
C SER A 73 -18.85 -1.30 20.33
N GLY A 74 -18.79 -1.88 19.13
CA GLY A 74 -19.93 -1.94 18.19
C GLY A 74 -20.37 -0.61 17.58
N VAL A 75 -19.56 0.45 17.66
CA VAL A 75 -19.82 1.73 16.99
C VAL A 75 -18.98 1.89 15.72
N GLN A 76 -19.47 2.74 14.80
CA GLN A 76 -18.71 3.24 13.65
C GLN A 76 -17.54 4.10 14.16
N LYS A 77 -16.31 3.59 14.04
CA LYS A 77 -15.12 4.19 14.66
C LYS A 77 -14.78 5.55 14.06
N GLU A 78 -15.01 5.73 12.77
CA GLU A 78 -14.83 6.99 12.04
C GLU A 78 -15.84 8.08 12.38
N ARG A 79 -16.95 7.73 13.04
CA ARG A 79 -17.99 8.68 13.45
C ARG A 79 -18.04 8.90 14.95
N MET A 80 -16.99 8.47 15.65
CA MET A 80 -16.89 8.61 17.08
C MET A 80 -16.62 10.07 17.45
N GLU A 81 -17.39 10.58 18.39
CA GLU A 81 -17.18 11.90 18.97
C GLU A 81 -16.42 11.79 20.30
N PRO A 82 -15.73 12.85 20.76
CA PRO A 82 -14.98 12.83 22.02
C PRO A 82 -15.81 12.35 23.23
N GLU A 83 -17.10 12.67 23.26
CA GLU A 83 -18.04 12.33 24.34
C GLU A 83 -18.42 10.84 24.35
N ASP A 84 -18.11 10.10 23.28
CA ASP A 84 -18.44 8.69 23.14
C ASP A 84 -17.48 7.76 23.90
N MET A 85 -16.36 8.28 24.41
CA MET A 85 -15.35 7.49 25.12
C MET A 85 -15.73 7.21 26.57
N TYR A 86 -15.38 6.02 27.05
CA TYR A 86 -15.37 5.69 28.48
C TYR A 86 -14.14 6.29 29.16
N VAL A 87 -14.28 6.69 30.42
CA VAL A 87 -13.14 6.99 31.32
C VAL A 87 -13.11 5.94 32.41
N LEU A 88 -11.97 5.30 32.56
CA LEU A 88 -11.70 4.31 33.58
C LEU A 88 -10.63 4.85 34.54
N SER A 89 -10.68 4.41 35.79
CA SER A 89 -9.59 4.58 36.74
C SER A 89 -8.33 3.84 36.26
N HIS A 90 -7.19 4.11 36.88
CA HIS A 90 -5.96 3.33 36.66
C HIS A 90 -6.13 1.84 36.99
N SER A 91 -7.08 1.49 37.87
CA SER A 91 -7.45 0.12 38.22
C SER A 91 -8.50 -0.49 37.29
N GLY A 92 -8.95 0.25 36.26
CA GLY A 92 -9.88 -0.26 35.26
C GLY A 92 -11.36 -0.20 35.64
N SER A 93 -11.73 0.53 36.70
CA SER A 93 -13.13 0.76 37.07
C SER A 93 -13.70 1.92 36.26
N VAL A 94 -14.91 1.76 35.71
CA VAL A 94 -15.56 2.83 34.93
C VAL A 94 -15.93 4.00 35.84
N LEU A 95 -15.37 5.18 35.55
CA LEU A 95 -15.64 6.44 36.24
C LEU A 95 -16.63 7.32 35.47
N SER A 96 -16.63 7.22 34.14
CA SER A 96 -17.56 7.93 33.26
C SER A 96 -17.85 7.09 32.02
N ALA A 97 -19.11 7.08 31.62
CA ALA A 97 -19.62 6.36 30.45
C ALA A 97 -20.34 7.33 29.51
N PRO A 98 -20.28 7.10 28.19
CA PRO A 98 -21.04 7.89 27.23
C PRO A 98 -22.55 7.78 27.46
N SER A 99 -23.26 8.88 27.20
CA SER A 99 -24.72 8.89 27.30
C SER A 99 -25.34 8.04 26.18
N PRO A 100 -26.40 7.27 26.45
CA PRO A 100 -27.12 6.56 25.39
C PRO A 100 -27.66 7.54 24.35
N LYS A 101 -27.33 7.30 23.08
CA LYS A 101 -27.90 8.05 21.94
C LYS A 101 -29.26 7.43 21.55
N PRO A 102 -30.20 8.22 21.00
CA PRO A 102 -31.47 7.70 20.51
C PRO A 102 -31.27 6.74 19.32
N TRP A 103 -32.33 6.03 18.92
CA TRP A 103 -32.32 5.16 17.74
C TRP A 103 -31.75 5.91 16.51
N PRO A 104 -30.89 5.28 15.67
CA PRO A 104 -30.60 3.84 15.57
C PRO A 104 -29.45 3.32 16.45
N HIS A 105 -28.95 4.11 17.40
CA HIS A 105 -27.80 3.73 18.22
C HIS A 105 -28.18 2.69 19.29
N LYS A 106 -27.38 1.63 19.42
CA LYS A 106 -27.45 0.72 20.58
C LYS A 106 -26.82 1.40 21.80
N PRO A 107 -27.25 1.08 23.03
CA PRO A 107 -26.57 1.53 24.23
C PRO A 107 -25.08 1.17 24.16
N PRO A 108 -24.19 2.14 24.45
CA PRO A 108 -22.76 1.90 24.37
C PRO A 108 -22.37 0.82 25.38
N LYS A 109 -21.44 -0.04 24.96
CA LYS A 109 -20.75 -1.00 25.84
C LYS A 109 -19.27 -0.65 25.82
N CYS A 110 -18.60 -0.80 26.96
CA CYS A 110 -17.15 -0.71 27.01
C CYS A 110 -16.55 -1.78 26.08
N SER A 111 -15.41 -1.48 25.44
CA SER A 111 -14.78 -2.36 24.43
C SER A 111 -14.67 -3.80 24.93
N ASP A 112 -15.05 -4.78 24.10
CA ASP A 112 -14.86 -6.21 24.43
C ASP A 112 -13.36 -6.57 24.54
N CYS A 113 -12.49 -5.74 23.94
CA CYS A 113 -11.03 -5.78 24.06
C CYS A 113 -10.47 -5.32 25.43
N ASP A 114 -11.29 -4.79 26.35
CA ASP A 114 -10.85 -4.24 27.65
C ASP A 114 -9.89 -5.17 28.42
N PRO A 115 -10.15 -6.49 28.56
CA PRO A 115 -9.24 -7.38 29.28
C PRO A 115 -7.84 -7.46 28.65
N LEU A 116 -7.74 -7.42 27.32
CA LEU A 116 -6.46 -7.50 26.59
C LEU A 116 -5.67 -6.19 26.72
N PHE A 117 -6.36 -5.05 26.62
CA PHE A 117 -5.74 -3.74 26.83
C PHE A 117 -5.19 -3.59 28.26
N LYS A 118 -5.95 -4.05 29.25
CA LYS A 118 -5.49 -4.11 30.65
C LYS A 118 -4.23 -4.95 30.81
N LYS A 119 -4.14 -6.12 30.17
CA LYS A 119 -2.92 -6.94 30.20
C LYS A 119 -1.71 -6.22 29.62
N ALA A 120 -1.86 -5.53 28.49
CA ALA A 120 -0.77 -4.72 27.94
C ALA A 120 -0.35 -3.56 28.88
N TYR A 121 -1.30 -2.91 29.57
CA TYR A 121 -0.97 -1.89 30.57
C TYR A 121 -0.26 -2.44 31.81
N GLU A 122 -0.65 -3.62 32.26
CA GLU A 122 -0.08 -4.29 33.46
C GLU A 122 1.32 -4.86 33.19
N MET A 123 1.51 -5.48 32.02
CA MET A 123 2.68 -6.33 31.75
C MET A 123 3.75 -5.65 30.88
N CYS A 124 3.37 -4.62 30.11
CA CYS A 124 4.25 -4.07 29.07
C CYS A 124 4.61 -2.58 29.26
N ASP A 125 4.28 -1.97 30.40
CA ASP A 125 4.38 -0.52 30.64
C ASP A 125 3.74 0.31 29.50
N ALA A 126 2.62 -0.17 28.96
CA ALA A 126 1.94 0.52 27.88
C ALA A 126 1.28 1.82 28.40
N ALA A 127 1.26 2.84 27.54
CA ALA A 127 0.43 4.02 27.68
C ALA A 127 -0.66 4.09 26.61
N ALA A 128 -0.48 3.41 25.47
CA ALA A 128 -1.50 3.27 24.45
C ALA A 128 -1.48 1.85 23.86
N VAL A 129 -2.66 1.35 23.51
CA VAL A 129 -2.86 0.04 22.90
C VAL A 129 -3.88 0.17 21.78
N PHE A 130 -3.54 -0.31 20.60
CA PHE A 130 -4.39 -0.29 19.42
C PHE A 130 -4.66 -1.72 18.96
N HIS A 131 -5.91 -1.98 18.65
CA HIS A 131 -6.36 -3.21 18.05
C HIS A 131 -6.85 -2.93 16.64
N SER A 132 -6.22 -3.59 15.67
CA SER A 132 -6.51 -3.45 14.26
C SER A 132 -7.01 -4.78 13.69
N HIS A 133 -8.02 -4.70 12.83
CA HIS A 133 -8.53 -5.79 11.98
C HIS A 133 -8.06 -5.60 10.52
N GLY A 134 -6.92 -4.94 10.31
CA GLY A 134 -6.35 -4.75 8.98
C GLY A 134 -6.19 -6.09 8.24
N ILE A 135 -6.54 -6.12 6.96
CA ILE A 135 -6.65 -7.37 6.19
C ILE A 135 -5.30 -8.09 6.08
N GLU A 136 -4.22 -7.34 5.95
CA GLU A 136 -2.85 -7.85 5.96
C GLU A 136 -2.48 -8.52 7.28
N SER A 137 -2.86 -7.93 8.43
CA SER A 137 -2.65 -8.57 9.75
C SER A 137 -3.45 -9.86 9.91
N CYS A 138 -4.63 -9.95 9.28
CA CYS A 138 -5.43 -11.17 9.25
C CYS A 138 -4.80 -12.24 8.33
N LEU A 139 -4.51 -11.89 7.08
CA LEU A 139 -4.03 -12.82 6.06
C LEU A 139 -2.61 -13.35 6.33
N VAL A 140 -1.73 -12.54 6.93
CA VAL A 140 -0.35 -12.98 7.22
C VAL A 140 -0.33 -14.18 8.18
N THR A 141 -1.31 -14.27 9.08
CA THR A 141 -1.47 -15.42 9.99
C THR A 141 -1.92 -16.70 9.28
N MET A 142 -2.46 -16.59 8.06
CA MET A 142 -2.98 -17.72 7.29
C MET A 142 -1.94 -18.35 6.37
N ILE A 143 -0.84 -17.65 6.07
CA ILE A 143 0.21 -18.16 5.16
C ILE A 143 0.77 -19.49 5.66
N ASN A 144 0.97 -19.61 6.98
CA ASN A 144 1.30 -20.87 7.64
C ASN A 144 0.37 -21.07 8.85
N PRO A 145 -0.74 -21.83 8.69
CA PRO A 145 -1.73 -22.04 9.74
C PRO A 145 -1.21 -22.73 11.00
N LEU A 146 -0.05 -23.39 10.93
CA LEU A 146 0.58 -24.07 12.07
C LEU A 146 1.65 -23.21 12.75
N SER A 147 2.04 -22.09 12.16
CA SER A 147 3.06 -21.21 12.75
C SER A 147 2.49 -20.48 13.96
N LYS A 148 3.23 -20.50 15.06
CA LYS A 148 2.94 -19.69 16.27
C LYS A 148 3.55 -18.31 16.21
N GLU A 149 4.27 -18.00 15.14
CA GLU A 149 5.06 -16.78 15.01
C GLU A 149 5.00 -16.26 13.57
N PHE A 150 4.96 -14.94 13.45
CA PHE A 150 5.35 -14.23 12.26
C PHE A 150 6.80 -13.76 12.42
N ARG A 151 7.62 -13.96 11.39
CA ARG A 151 9.05 -13.63 11.38
C ARG A 151 9.40 -12.85 10.11
N ILE A 152 10.16 -11.77 10.23
CA ILE A 152 10.67 -10.99 9.10
C ILE A 152 12.00 -10.33 9.50
N THR A 153 12.92 -10.15 8.55
CA THR A 153 14.23 -9.53 8.81
C THR A 153 14.64 -8.62 7.66
N HIS A 154 15.71 -7.82 7.82
CA HIS A 154 16.33 -7.04 6.74
C HIS A 154 15.40 -6.05 6.01
N MET A 155 14.45 -5.49 6.74
CA MET A 155 13.50 -4.48 6.26
C MET A 155 13.66 -3.17 7.04
N GLU A 156 13.76 -2.04 6.34
CA GLU A 156 13.99 -0.72 6.96
C GLU A 156 12.93 -0.37 8.02
N MET A 157 11.67 -0.78 7.80
CA MET A 157 10.56 -0.51 8.71
C MET A 157 10.66 -1.26 10.06
N ILE A 158 11.54 -2.26 10.18
CA ILE A 158 11.82 -2.93 11.47
C ILE A 158 12.40 -1.93 12.49
N LYS A 159 13.16 -0.93 12.04
CA LYS A 159 13.75 0.12 12.91
C LYS A 159 12.70 0.95 13.65
N GLY A 160 11.46 0.98 13.16
CA GLY A 160 10.35 1.65 13.83
C GLY A 160 9.73 0.82 14.97
N ILE A 161 10.14 -0.44 15.13
CA ILE A 161 9.71 -1.32 16.22
C ILE A 161 10.68 -1.17 17.39
N LYS A 162 10.14 -0.96 18.60
CA LYS A 162 10.96 -0.75 19.81
C LYS A 162 11.95 -1.89 20.00
N GLY A 163 13.23 -1.55 20.17
CA GLY A 163 14.30 -2.51 20.44
C GLY A 163 14.83 -3.29 19.23
N HIS A 164 14.50 -2.88 18.01
CA HIS A 164 14.97 -3.53 16.78
C HIS A 164 15.71 -2.57 15.84
N GLY A 165 16.70 -3.09 15.13
CA GLY A 165 17.42 -2.45 14.04
C GLY A 165 17.17 -3.16 12.70
N TYR A 166 17.78 -2.63 11.63
CA TYR A 166 17.58 -3.14 10.27
C TYR A 166 17.93 -4.64 10.11
N TYR A 167 19.04 -5.08 10.69
CA TYR A 167 19.53 -6.46 10.57
C TYR A 167 18.86 -7.44 11.53
N ASP A 168 18.03 -6.95 12.45
CA ASP A 168 17.38 -7.81 13.44
C ASP A 168 16.27 -8.65 12.78
N GLU A 169 15.99 -9.80 13.38
CA GLU A 169 14.79 -10.57 13.09
C GLU A 169 13.67 -10.08 14.00
N LEU A 170 12.61 -9.55 13.39
CA LEU A 170 11.37 -9.25 14.09
C LEU A 170 10.55 -10.52 14.24
N VAL A 171 10.19 -10.85 15.47
CA VAL A 171 9.31 -11.98 15.81
C VAL A 171 8.04 -11.44 16.47
N VAL A 172 6.88 -11.81 15.92
CA VAL A 172 5.56 -11.46 16.46
C VAL A 172 4.80 -12.75 16.79
N PRO A 173 4.42 -12.99 18.05
CA PRO A 173 3.65 -14.17 18.41
C PRO A 173 2.25 -14.14 17.78
N ILE A 174 1.77 -15.32 17.39
CA ILE A 174 0.44 -15.57 16.85
C ILE A 174 -0.32 -16.45 17.85
N ILE A 175 -1.44 -15.94 18.38
CA ILE A 175 -2.37 -16.69 19.22
C ILE A 175 -3.58 -17.14 18.40
N GLU A 176 -4.19 -18.26 18.78
CA GLU A 176 -5.42 -18.75 18.15
C GLU A 176 -6.62 -17.89 18.56
N ASN A 177 -7.49 -17.61 17.59
CA ASN A 177 -8.71 -16.85 17.85
C ASN A 177 -9.73 -17.70 18.63
N THR A 178 -10.64 -17.01 19.31
CA THR A 178 -11.74 -17.60 20.06
C THR A 178 -13.05 -16.91 19.69
N ALA A 179 -14.19 -17.45 20.09
CA ALA A 179 -15.49 -16.87 19.76
C ALA A 179 -15.75 -15.53 20.44
N TYR A 180 -15.09 -15.25 21.57
CA TYR A 180 -15.28 -14.05 22.37
C TYR A 180 -13.93 -13.51 22.85
N GLU A 181 -13.68 -12.20 22.71
CA GLU A 181 -12.35 -11.64 22.98
C GLU A 181 -11.84 -11.90 24.40
N TYR A 182 -12.70 -11.90 25.41
CA TYR A 182 -12.28 -12.15 26.80
C TYR A 182 -11.58 -13.52 26.98
N GLN A 183 -11.87 -14.51 26.13
CA GLN A 183 -11.24 -15.83 26.17
C GLN A 183 -9.79 -15.82 25.66
N LEU A 184 -9.38 -14.75 24.96
CA LEU A 184 -7.99 -14.57 24.51
C LEU A 184 -7.05 -14.11 25.63
N THR A 185 -7.57 -13.68 26.78
CA THR A 185 -6.77 -13.01 27.83
C THR A 185 -5.59 -13.85 28.31
N GLU A 186 -5.79 -15.16 28.55
CA GLU A 186 -4.73 -16.04 29.04
C GLU A 186 -3.65 -16.30 27.98
N SER A 187 -4.04 -16.59 26.74
CA SER A 187 -3.07 -16.83 25.65
C SER A 187 -2.33 -15.55 25.27
N PHE A 188 -2.99 -14.40 25.36
CA PHE A 188 -2.38 -13.08 25.16
C PHE A 188 -1.33 -12.78 26.24
N ALA A 189 -1.65 -12.98 27.51
CA ALA A 189 -0.71 -12.81 28.62
C ALA A 189 0.50 -13.74 28.47
N LYS A 190 0.26 -15.01 28.12
CA LYS A 190 1.32 -15.99 27.88
C LYS A 190 2.22 -15.61 26.71
N ALA A 191 1.66 -15.05 25.63
CA ALA A 191 2.42 -14.54 24.51
C ALA A 191 3.32 -13.35 24.91
N ILE A 192 2.84 -12.46 25.79
CA ILE A 192 3.69 -11.37 26.32
C ILE A 192 4.85 -11.93 27.16
N GLU A 193 4.58 -12.92 28.02
CA GLU A 193 5.60 -13.54 28.87
C GLU A 193 6.67 -14.27 28.05
N ASP A 194 6.27 -15.02 27.03
CA ASP A 194 7.18 -15.80 26.18
C ASP A 194 7.98 -14.91 25.23
N TYR A 195 7.46 -13.74 24.88
CA TYR A 195 8.06 -12.80 23.92
C TYR A 195 8.22 -11.40 24.52
N PRO A 196 9.12 -11.22 25.52
CA PRO A 196 9.25 -9.97 26.26
C PRO A 196 9.77 -8.77 25.44
N LYS A 197 10.27 -9.01 24.22
CA LYS A 197 10.67 -7.97 23.26
C LYS A 197 9.54 -7.55 22.31
N ALA A 198 8.46 -8.33 22.24
CA ALA A 198 7.36 -8.03 21.33
C ALA A 198 6.57 -6.81 21.83
N THR A 199 6.17 -5.94 20.91
CA THR A 199 5.21 -4.86 21.15
C THR A 199 3.90 -5.09 20.41
N ALA A 200 3.71 -6.30 19.89
CA ALA A 200 2.48 -6.74 19.26
C ALA A 200 2.20 -8.23 19.46
N VAL A 201 0.93 -8.61 19.38
CA VAL A 201 0.45 -9.98 19.29
C VAL A 201 -0.55 -10.07 18.14
N LEU A 202 -0.33 -11.02 17.23
CA LEU A 202 -1.28 -11.36 16.18
C LEU A 202 -2.31 -12.35 16.73
N VAL A 203 -3.57 -12.18 16.31
CA VAL A 203 -4.65 -13.12 16.57
C VAL A 203 -5.08 -13.71 15.24
N ARG A 204 -4.94 -15.04 15.09
CA ARG A 204 -5.15 -15.72 13.82
C ARG A 204 -6.54 -15.46 13.24
N ASN A 205 -6.65 -15.16 11.95
CA ASN A 205 -7.92 -14.88 11.28
C ASN A 205 -8.72 -13.71 11.89
N HIS A 206 -8.06 -12.81 12.62
CA HIS A 206 -8.72 -11.72 13.34
C HIS A 206 -8.01 -10.39 13.11
N GLY A 207 -6.77 -10.26 13.57
CA GLY A 207 -6.06 -8.99 13.52
C GLY A 207 -4.83 -8.94 14.42
N VAL A 208 -4.47 -7.74 14.87
CA VAL A 208 -3.28 -7.48 15.70
C VAL A 208 -3.60 -6.54 16.86
N PHE A 209 -2.93 -6.76 17.99
CA PHE A 209 -2.85 -5.81 19.10
C PHE A 209 -1.43 -5.25 19.15
N VAL A 210 -1.28 -3.93 19.20
CA VAL A 210 0.00 -3.23 19.24
C VAL A 210 0.00 -2.23 20.39
N TRP A 211 1.10 -2.14 21.14
CA TRP A 211 1.21 -1.21 22.27
C TRP A 211 2.51 -0.40 22.27
N GLY A 212 2.48 0.71 22.98
CA GLY A 212 3.64 1.59 23.16
C GLY A 212 3.57 2.38 24.46
N ASP A 213 4.72 2.92 24.88
CA ASP A 213 4.87 3.80 26.05
C ASP A 213 4.28 5.21 25.84
N SER A 214 3.81 5.50 24.63
CA SER A 214 3.04 6.67 24.23
C SER A 214 2.13 6.31 23.06
N TRP A 215 1.10 7.13 22.81
CA TRP A 215 0.25 6.94 21.63
C TRP A 215 1.03 7.10 20.32
N ILE A 216 2.05 7.96 20.31
CA ILE A 216 2.95 8.17 19.16
C ILE A 216 3.69 6.87 18.86
N SER A 217 4.34 6.30 19.88
CA SER A 217 5.06 5.03 19.79
C SER A 217 4.14 3.88 19.36
N ALA A 218 2.95 3.75 19.97
CA ALA A 218 1.97 2.73 19.57
C ALA A 218 1.52 2.89 18.11
N LYS A 219 1.28 4.13 17.65
CA LYS A 219 0.85 4.44 16.28
C LYS A 219 1.95 4.12 15.27
N THR A 220 3.16 4.63 15.50
CA THR A 220 4.31 4.40 14.61
C THR A 220 4.62 2.91 14.49
N GLN A 221 4.61 2.18 15.61
CA GLN A 221 4.80 0.73 15.58
C GLN A 221 3.67 0.03 14.84
N SER A 222 2.42 0.47 14.99
CA SER A 222 1.28 -0.09 14.23
C SER A 222 1.49 0.08 12.72
N GLU A 223 1.90 1.27 12.27
CA GLU A 223 2.21 1.53 10.85
C GLU A 223 3.33 0.62 10.35
N CYS A 224 4.42 0.46 11.13
CA CYS A 224 5.51 -0.45 10.80
C CYS A 224 5.07 -1.91 10.75
N TYR A 225 4.28 -2.39 11.71
CA TYR A 225 3.75 -3.75 11.72
C TYR A 225 2.86 -4.00 10.49
N HIS A 226 1.90 -3.12 10.22
CA HIS A 226 1.03 -3.22 9.05
C HIS A 226 1.82 -3.21 7.74
N TYR A 227 2.83 -2.34 7.61
CA TYR A 227 3.74 -2.34 6.46
C TYR A 227 4.47 -3.69 6.32
N LEU A 228 5.03 -4.21 7.41
CA LEU A 228 5.83 -5.45 7.39
C LEU A 228 4.96 -6.68 7.08
N PHE A 229 3.71 -6.72 7.56
CA PHE A 229 2.75 -7.76 7.21
C PHE A 229 2.39 -7.71 5.71
N ASP A 230 2.09 -6.52 5.19
CA ASP A 230 1.82 -6.33 3.76
C ASP A 230 3.04 -6.67 2.88
N ALA A 231 4.24 -6.26 3.30
CA ALA A 231 5.48 -6.61 2.62
C ALA A 231 5.71 -8.13 2.58
N ALA A 232 5.49 -8.83 3.70
CA ALA A 232 5.59 -10.29 3.77
C ALA A 232 4.58 -10.97 2.82
N LEU A 233 3.34 -10.49 2.77
CA LEU A 233 2.32 -11.00 1.86
C LEU A 233 2.72 -10.80 0.40
N LYS A 234 3.22 -9.61 0.03
CA LYS A 234 3.69 -9.30 -1.33
C LYS A 234 4.92 -10.14 -1.71
N LEU A 235 5.89 -10.27 -0.81
CA LEU A 235 7.05 -11.16 -1.02
C LEU A 235 6.59 -12.61 -1.21
N HIS A 236 5.65 -13.09 -0.39
CA HIS A 236 5.07 -14.43 -0.54
C HIS A 236 4.40 -14.62 -1.91
N GLN A 237 3.60 -13.65 -2.36
CA GLN A 237 2.94 -13.67 -3.67
C GLN A 237 3.95 -13.72 -4.83
N MET A 238 5.12 -13.08 -4.67
CA MET A 238 6.23 -13.12 -5.61
C MET A 238 7.08 -14.39 -5.48
N GLY A 239 6.77 -15.30 -4.54
CA GLY A 239 7.52 -16.51 -4.29
C GLY A 239 8.83 -16.28 -3.53
N LEU A 240 8.97 -15.16 -2.81
CA LEU A 240 10.15 -14.77 -2.04
C LEU A 240 9.94 -14.97 -0.53
N ASP A 241 11.01 -15.38 0.16
CA ASP A 241 11.01 -15.69 1.59
C ASP A 241 11.43 -14.47 2.41
N TRP A 242 10.43 -13.79 2.98
CA TRP A 242 10.62 -12.59 3.82
C TRP A 242 11.37 -12.86 5.12
N SER A 243 11.50 -14.13 5.54
CA SER A 243 12.23 -14.49 6.76
C SER A 243 13.74 -14.61 6.56
N THR A 244 14.22 -14.52 5.32
CA THR A 244 15.66 -14.61 5.00
C THR A 244 16.25 -13.24 4.65
N PRO A 245 17.53 -12.97 5.01
CA PRO A 245 18.21 -11.70 4.71
C PRO A 245 18.21 -11.28 3.23
N ASN A 246 18.29 -12.25 2.32
CA ASN A 246 18.37 -12.00 0.89
C ASN A 246 16.99 -11.92 0.22
N HIS A 247 15.91 -12.20 0.97
CA HIS A 247 14.56 -12.37 0.45
C HIS A 247 14.51 -13.24 -0.82
N GLY A 248 15.28 -14.33 -0.80
CA GLY A 248 15.41 -15.23 -1.95
C GLY A 248 14.16 -16.09 -2.16
N PRO A 249 14.11 -16.94 -3.19
CA PRO A 249 12.96 -17.78 -3.46
C PRO A 249 12.58 -18.68 -2.26
N ILE A 250 11.29 -18.83 -1.98
CA ILE A 250 10.78 -19.73 -0.93
C ILE A 250 11.21 -21.16 -1.25
N GLN A 251 12.13 -21.69 -0.46
CA GLN A 251 12.55 -23.07 -0.59
C GLN A 251 11.42 -23.97 -0.08
N SER A 252 10.68 -24.60 -0.99
CA SER A 252 9.79 -25.70 -0.63
C SER A 252 10.66 -26.86 -0.16
N ALA A 253 10.89 -26.95 1.15
CA ALA A 253 11.63 -28.06 1.72
C ALA A 253 10.86 -29.35 1.44
N ARG A 254 11.38 -30.15 0.49
CA ARG A 254 11.32 -31.60 0.54
C ARG A 254 11.89 -32.02 1.92
N ARG A 255 11.05 -32.05 2.96
CA ARG A 255 11.42 -32.71 4.22
C ARG A 255 11.34 -34.21 3.99
N GLY A 256 12.46 -34.77 3.51
CA GLY A 256 12.74 -36.19 3.65
C GLY A 256 12.81 -36.53 5.13
N LEU A 257 11.79 -37.21 5.64
CA LEU A 257 11.87 -37.97 6.88
C LEU A 257 12.65 -39.25 6.56
N SER A 258 13.95 -39.23 6.86
CA SER A 258 14.73 -40.45 7.02
C SER A 258 14.32 -41.12 8.33
N ILE A 259 13.49 -42.16 8.24
CA ILE A 259 13.36 -43.18 9.29
C ILE A 259 13.59 -44.52 8.60
N ALA A 260 14.64 -45.21 9.05
CA ALA A 260 14.97 -46.57 8.66
C ALA A 260 13.88 -47.55 9.12
N GLY A 261 13.55 -48.51 8.26
CA GLY A 261 12.65 -49.62 8.57
C GLY A 261 12.39 -50.46 7.33
N GLU A 262 13.16 -51.52 7.15
CA GLU A 262 12.99 -52.53 6.11
C GLU A 262 11.63 -53.22 6.22
N SER A 263 10.94 -53.40 5.09
CA SER A 263 10.25 -54.66 4.77
C SER A 263 9.85 -54.71 3.29
N ASN A 264 10.32 -55.78 2.63
CA ASN A 264 9.95 -56.17 1.28
C ASN A 264 8.51 -56.67 1.24
N VAL A 265 7.62 -56.00 0.49
CA VAL A 265 6.50 -56.67 -0.18
C VAL A 265 6.26 -56.02 -1.54
N SER A 266 6.51 -56.80 -2.58
CA SER A 266 6.13 -56.50 -3.96
C SER A 266 4.61 -56.63 -4.12
N VAL A 267 3.95 -55.54 -4.50
CA VAL A 267 2.66 -55.62 -5.20
C VAL A 267 2.73 -54.72 -6.43
N LYS A 268 2.81 -55.36 -7.59
CA LYS A 268 2.56 -54.74 -8.89
C LYS A 268 1.09 -54.29 -8.93
N ALA A 269 0.83 -53.03 -8.62
CA ALA A 269 -0.40 -52.36 -9.02
C ALA A 269 -0.07 -51.42 -10.19
N ARG A 270 -0.91 -51.53 -11.23
CA ARG A 270 -0.83 -50.88 -12.54
C ARG A 270 -0.30 -49.44 -12.48
N LYS A 271 0.66 -49.14 -13.37
CA LYS A 271 0.90 -47.78 -13.86
C LYS A 271 -0.39 -47.26 -14.49
N SER A 272 -1.21 -46.52 -13.74
CA SER A 272 -1.78 -45.31 -14.30
C SER A 272 -0.68 -44.27 -14.18
N ASN A 273 -0.14 -43.81 -15.30
CA ASN A 273 0.66 -42.59 -15.33
C ASN A 273 -0.25 -41.45 -14.87
N GLY A 274 -0.28 -41.22 -13.57
CA GLY A 274 -0.82 -40.04 -12.92
C GLY A 274 0.35 -39.36 -12.24
N ASP A 275 1.35 -38.95 -13.03
CA ASP A 275 2.22 -37.86 -12.61
C ASP A 275 1.27 -36.66 -12.52
N SER A 276 0.74 -36.39 -11.33
CA SER A 276 0.09 -35.11 -11.08
C SER A 276 1.24 -34.10 -11.07
N ASP A 277 1.51 -33.52 -12.25
CA ASP A 277 2.43 -32.41 -12.38
C ASP A 277 2.15 -31.42 -11.25
N PRO A 278 3.19 -30.95 -10.52
CA PRO A 278 3.00 -30.06 -9.39
C PRO A 278 2.20 -28.84 -9.85
N LEU A 279 1.01 -28.65 -9.25
CA LEU A 279 0.12 -27.54 -9.59
C LEU A 279 0.86 -26.21 -9.41
N PRO A 280 0.75 -25.28 -10.37
CA PRO A 280 1.46 -24.01 -10.31
C PRO A 280 1.02 -23.19 -9.08
N ARG A 281 1.99 -22.68 -8.32
CA ARG A 281 1.74 -21.93 -7.06
C ARG A 281 1.16 -20.54 -7.27
N CYS A 282 1.33 -19.99 -8.47
CA CYS A 282 0.81 -18.69 -8.87
C CYS A 282 0.49 -18.75 -10.37
N VAL A 283 -0.58 -18.11 -10.80
CA VAL A 283 -0.97 -18.04 -12.21
C VAL A 283 -0.92 -16.58 -12.63
N VAL A 284 0.06 -16.23 -13.46
CA VAL A 284 0.09 -14.95 -14.15
C VAL A 284 -0.67 -15.14 -15.44
N LEU A 285 -1.76 -14.40 -15.59
CA LEU A 285 -2.62 -14.49 -16.75
C LEU A 285 -2.39 -13.29 -17.64
N ASP A 286 -2.27 -13.55 -18.94
CA ASP A 286 -2.35 -12.50 -19.95
C ASP A 286 -3.77 -11.94 -20.01
N ILE A 287 -3.91 -10.71 -20.49
CA ILE A 287 -5.23 -10.11 -20.69
C ILE A 287 -5.83 -10.61 -22.02
N GLU A 288 -5.14 -10.36 -23.12
CA GLU A 288 -5.61 -10.69 -24.47
C GLU A 288 -5.37 -12.16 -24.78
N GLY A 289 -6.43 -12.88 -25.15
CA GLY A 289 -6.39 -14.31 -25.48
C GLY A 289 -6.32 -15.27 -24.30
N THR A 290 -6.16 -14.77 -23.07
CA THR A 290 -6.14 -15.61 -21.85
C THR A 290 -7.32 -15.31 -20.91
N THR A 291 -7.43 -14.10 -20.34
CA THR A 291 -8.61 -13.75 -19.52
C THR A 291 -9.76 -13.18 -20.34
N THR A 292 -9.45 -12.59 -21.49
CA THR A 292 -10.42 -11.99 -22.41
C THR A 292 -10.14 -12.50 -23.82
N PRO A 293 -11.14 -13.01 -24.57
CA PRO A 293 -10.92 -13.45 -25.95
C PRO A 293 -10.29 -12.34 -26.79
N ILE A 294 -9.31 -12.69 -27.63
CA ILE A 294 -8.67 -11.75 -28.58
C ILE A 294 -9.72 -11.03 -29.42
N SER A 295 -10.75 -11.78 -29.87
CA SER A 295 -11.88 -11.21 -30.60
C SER A 295 -12.70 -10.24 -29.77
N PHE A 296 -12.85 -10.46 -28.46
CA PHE A 296 -13.58 -9.49 -27.62
C PHE A 296 -12.79 -8.20 -27.45
N VAL A 297 -11.46 -8.27 -27.29
CA VAL A 297 -10.63 -7.07 -27.24
C VAL A 297 -10.69 -6.31 -28.57
N SER A 298 -10.47 -7.00 -29.68
CA SER A 298 -10.35 -6.36 -31.00
C SER A 298 -11.68 -6.01 -31.69
N GLU A 299 -12.74 -6.78 -31.47
CA GLU A 299 -14.06 -6.59 -32.09
C GLU A 299 -15.06 -5.88 -31.16
N VAL A 300 -14.79 -5.81 -29.85
CA VAL A 300 -15.69 -5.13 -28.90
C VAL A 300 -14.99 -3.98 -28.18
N LEU A 301 -13.88 -4.22 -27.47
CA LEU A 301 -13.25 -3.16 -26.66
C LEU A 301 -12.62 -2.06 -27.51
N PHE A 302 -11.91 -2.39 -28.59
CA PHE A 302 -11.33 -1.37 -29.47
C PHE A 302 -12.39 -0.55 -30.20
N PRO A 303 -13.45 -1.14 -30.82
CA PRO A 303 -14.55 -0.36 -31.38
C PRO A 303 -15.26 0.46 -30.31
N TYR A 304 -15.56 -0.11 -29.14
CA TYR A 304 -16.15 0.65 -28.03
C TYR A 304 -15.28 1.86 -27.65
N ALA A 305 -13.97 1.68 -27.46
CA ALA A 305 -13.07 2.78 -27.14
C ALA A 305 -13.09 3.83 -28.25
N ARG A 306 -12.98 3.42 -29.53
CA ARG A 306 -13.00 4.31 -30.69
C ARG A 306 -14.31 5.11 -30.79
N ASP A 307 -15.44 4.45 -30.59
CA ASP A 307 -16.77 5.06 -30.73
C ASP A 307 -17.09 6.01 -29.56
N ASN A 308 -16.44 5.83 -28.41
CA ASN A 308 -16.77 6.55 -27.19
C ASN A 308 -15.69 7.53 -26.72
N VAL A 309 -14.46 7.45 -27.24
CA VAL A 309 -13.34 8.31 -26.84
C VAL A 309 -13.63 9.78 -27.15
N GLY A 310 -14.20 10.10 -28.31
CA GLY A 310 -14.53 11.49 -28.66
C GLY A 310 -15.57 12.10 -27.71
N ARG A 311 -16.61 11.33 -27.37
CA ARG A 311 -17.62 11.73 -26.38
C ARG A 311 -17.03 11.86 -24.98
N HIS A 312 -16.18 10.92 -24.57
CA HIS A 312 -15.50 10.97 -23.28
C HIS A 312 -14.62 12.23 -23.18
N LEU A 313 -13.75 12.45 -24.15
CA LEU A 313 -12.89 13.64 -24.21
C LEU A 313 -13.69 14.93 -24.25
N SER A 314 -14.82 14.99 -24.94
CA SER A 314 -15.68 16.18 -24.96
C SER A 314 -16.32 16.45 -23.59
N LEU A 315 -16.75 15.41 -22.88
CA LEU A 315 -17.36 15.52 -21.55
C LEU A 315 -16.35 15.87 -20.45
N THR A 316 -15.12 15.37 -20.58
CA THR A 316 -14.08 15.53 -19.56
C THR A 316 -13.01 16.54 -19.95
N TYR A 317 -13.14 17.24 -21.09
CA TYR A 317 -12.08 18.08 -21.66
C TYR A 317 -11.48 19.08 -20.66
N ASP A 318 -12.32 19.66 -19.81
CA ASP A 318 -11.93 20.69 -18.85
C ASP A 318 -11.57 20.15 -17.45
N THR A 319 -11.63 18.83 -17.24
CA THR A 319 -11.16 18.24 -15.98
C THR A 319 -9.64 18.30 -15.89
N PRO A 320 -9.08 18.48 -14.67
CA PRO A 320 -7.63 18.50 -14.47
C PRO A 320 -6.93 17.25 -15.00
N GLU A 321 -7.55 16.08 -14.87
CA GLU A 321 -7.01 14.78 -15.28
C GLU A 321 -6.88 14.71 -16.80
N THR A 322 -7.95 14.98 -17.54
CA THR A 322 -7.93 14.95 -19.01
C THR A 322 -7.02 16.04 -19.58
N LYS A 323 -6.97 17.24 -18.96
CA LYS A 323 -6.00 18.28 -19.35
C LYS A 323 -4.55 17.83 -19.13
N ALA A 324 -4.27 17.11 -18.04
CA ALA A 324 -2.94 16.57 -17.77
C ALA A 324 -2.54 15.51 -18.80
N ASP A 325 -3.44 14.59 -19.13
CA ASP A 325 -3.22 13.57 -20.15
C ASP A 325 -2.99 14.20 -21.53
N ILE A 326 -3.82 15.18 -21.93
CA ILE A 326 -3.64 15.93 -23.18
C ILE A 326 -2.29 16.67 -23.19
N LYS A 327 -1.86 17.24 -22.05
CA LYS A 327 -0.56 17.91 -21.94
C LYS A 327 0.59 16.92 -22.10
N LEU A 328 0.48 15.72 -21.52
CA LEU A 328 1.47 14.65 -21.67
C LEU A 328 1.56 14.18 -23.12
N LEU A 329 0.41 13.97 -23.78
CA LEU A 329 0.33 13.62 -25.20
C LEU A 329 0.95 14.69 -26.09
N ARG A 330 0.67 15.98 -25.82
CA ARG A 330 1.25 17.11 -26.56
C ARG A 330 2.75 17.31 -26.32
N SER A 331 3.30 16.77 -25.24
CA SER A 331 4.72 16.85 -24.93
C SER A 331 5.56 15.75 -25.58
N GLN A 332 4.97 14.90 -26.43
CA GLN A 332 5.68 13.80 -27.04
C GLN A 332 6.72 14.30 -28.06
N VAL A 333 7.96 13.86 -27.89
CA VAL A 333 9.08 14.21 -28.78
C VAL A 333 9.69 12.94 -29.34
N TYR A 334 9.81 12.87 -30.66
CA TYR A 334 10.38 11.72 -31.36
C TYR A 334 11.65 12.12 -32.12
N ILE A 335 12.57 11.18 -32.28
CA ILE A 335 13.73 11.34 -33.17
C ILE A 335 13.51 10.50 -34.41
N TYR A 336 13.77 11.07 -35.60
CA TYR A 336 13.85 10.32 -36.84
C TYR A 336 15.25 10.46 -37.44
N SER A 337 15.99 9.36 -37.51
CA SER A 337 17.41 9.38 -37.89
C SER A 337 17.77 8.30 -38.90
N SER A 338 18.81 8.54 -39.71
CA SER A 338 19.41 7.51 -40.56
C SER A 338 20.19 6.47 -39.75
N GLY A 339 20.54 6.77 -38.50
CA GLY A 339 21.15 5.82 -37.58
C GLY A 339 20.11 4.88 -36.97
N SER A 340 20.51 3.63 -36.68
CA SER A 340 19.60 2.64 -36.08
C SER A 340 19.01 3.13 -34.77
N ARG A 341 17.79 2.67 -34.43
CA ARG A 341 17.16 2.95 -33.13
C ARG A 341 18.09 2.63 -31.94
N LEU A 342 18.91 1.58 -32.04
CA LEU A 342 19.91 1.24 -31.02
C LEU A 342 20.99 2.31 -30.87
N ALA A 343 21.54 2.80 -31.98
CA ALA A 343 22.54 3.87 -31.96
C ALA A 343 21.95 5.16 -31.37
N GLN A 344 20.71 5.51 -31.74
CA GLN A 344 20.00 6.66 -31.17
C GLN A 344 19.85 6.51 -29.65
N ARG A 345 19.39 5.36 -29.15
CA ARG A 345 19.27 5.09 -27.71
C ARG A 345 20.61 5.18 -26.97
N LEU A 346 21.71 4.76 -27.59
CA LEU A 346 23.04 4.87 -27.00
C LEU A 346 23.50 6.32 -26.92
N ILE A 347 23.38 7.08 -28.02
CA ILE A 347 23.81 8.48 -28.10
C ILE A 347 23.05 9.33 -27.07
N PHE A 348 21.72 9.24 -27.03
CA PHE A 348 20.92 10.02 -26.07
C PHE A 348 21.03 9.51 -24.64
N GLY A 349 21.43 8.25 -24.43
CA GLY A 349 21.62 7.67 -23.09
C GLY A 349 22.98 7.96 -22.45
N LYS A 350 23.99 8.38 -23.24
CA LYS A 350 25.38 8.55 -22.82
C LYS A 350 25.93 9.92 -23.22
N THR A 351 25.29 11.00 -22.74
CA THR A 351 25.75 12.37 -23.00
C THR A 351 26.49 12.98 -21.81
N ASN A 352 27.24 14.06 -22.07
CA ASN A 352 27.90 14.86 -21.02
C ASN A 352 26.91 15.61 -20.10
N HIS A 353 25.62 15.58 -20.41
CA HIS A 353 24.54 16.20 -19.64
C HIS A 353 23.61 15.16 -19.00
N GLY A 354 24.06 13.89 -18.92
CA GLY A 354 23.29 12.77 -18.40
C GLY A 354 22.45 12.06 -19.47
N ASP A 355 21.47 11.27 -19.01
CA ASP A 355 20.55 10.55 -19.90
C ASP A 355 19.44 11.49 -20.38
N LEU A 356 19.45 11.79 -21.68
CA LEU A 356 18.47 12.67 -22.33
C LEU A 356 17.24 11.92 -22.84
N ARG A 357 17.22 10.57 -22.80
CA ARG A 357 16.07 9.78 -23.28
C ARG A 357 14.78 10.06 -22.50
N LYS A 358 14.89 10.60 -21.29
CA LYS A 358 13.75 11.07 -20.49
C LYS A 358 12.92 12.18 -21.14
N TYR A 359 13.47 12.86 -22.14
CA TYR A 359 12.76 13.90 -22.91
C TYR A 359 12.23 13.38 -24.25
N LEU A 360 12.37 12.08 -24.56
CA LEU A 360 11.99 11.49 -25.83
C LEU A 360 10.94 10.38 -25.63
N SER A 361 9.90 10.39 -26.45
CA SER A 361 8.81 9.41 -26.47
C SER A 361 9.10 8.23 -27.39
N GLY A 362 10.01 8.38 -28.36
CA GLY A 362 10.36 7.29 -29.26
C GLY A 362 11.39 7.65 -30.32
N PHE A 363 11.74 6.63 -31.11
CA PHE A 363 12.75 6.69 -32.16
C PHE A 363 12.25 6.02 -33.43
N PHE A 364 12.27 6.76 -34.53
CA PHE A 364 12.15 6.27 -35.89
C PHE A 364 13.54 6.18 -36.53
N ASP A 365 13.74 5.18 -37.37
CA ASP A 365 14.91 5.05 -38.22
C ASP A 365 14.50 4.71 -39.65
N THR A 366 15.44 4.47 -40.55
CA THR A 366 15.16 4.21 -41.96
C THR A 366 14.35 2.94 -42.24
N THR A 367 13.98 2.17 -41.21
CA THR A 367 13.01 1.07 -41.33
C THR A 367 11.61 1.58 -41.70
N VAL A 368 11.24 2.83 -41.36
CA VAL A 368 10.00 3.45 -41.86
C VAL A 368 10.13 4.02 -43.28
N GLY A 369 11.33 4.02 -43.84
CA GLY A 369 11.64 4.57 -45.16
C GLY A 369 12.76 5.60 -45.13
N ASN A 370 13.18 6.06 -46.31
CA ASN A 370 14.22 7.07 -46.44
C ASN A 370 13.70 8.46 -46.02
N LYS A 371 14.52 9.25 -45.31
CA LYS A 371 14.14 10.60 -44.85
C LYS A 371 13.82 11.59 -46.00
N ARG A 372 14.16 11.26 -47.24
CA ARG A 372 13.86 12.09 -48.43
C ARG A 372 12.62 11.64 -49.18
N GLU A 373 11.90 10.65 -48.68
CA GLU A 373 10.70 10.11 -49.31
C GLU A 373 9.46 10.53 -48.54
N THR A 374 8.46 11.08 -49.24
CA THR A 374 7.17 11.50 -48.68
C THR A 374 6.49 10.37 -47.92
N ARG A 375 6.57 9.14 -48.44
CA ARG A 375 5.95 7.95 -47.84
C ARG A 375 6.41 7.71 -46.41
N SER A 376 7.67 7.97 -46.08
CA SER A 376 8.21 7.78 -44.73
C SER A 376 7.47 8.63 -43.70
N TYR A 377 7.06 9.85 -44.09
CA TYR A 377 6.34 10.76 -43.21
C TYR A 377 4.85 10.46 -43.10
N VAL A 378 4.26 9.89 -44.16
CA VAL A 378 2.91 9.30 -44.09
C VAL A 378 2.92 8.14 -43.09
N GLU A 379 3.87 7.22 -43.21
CA GLU A 379 4.02 6.08 -42.30
C GLU A 379 4.26 6.54 -40.85
N ILE A 380 5.08 7.58 -40.63
CA ILE A 380 5.28 8.16 -39.30
C ILE A 380 3.98 8.75 -38.77
N SER A 381 3.21 9.49 -39.58
CA SER A 381 1.95 10.09 -39.16
C SER A 381 0.92 9.03 -38.76
N GLU A 382 0.81 7.97 -39.57
CA GLU A 382 -0.05 6.82 -39.29
C GLU A 382 0.40 6.06 -38.03
N SER A 383 1.71 5.83 -37.87
CA SER A 383 2.31 5.17 -36.69
C SER A 383 2.06 5.95 -35.39
N LEU A 384 2.03 7.29 -35.46
CA LEU A 384 1.75 8.16 -34.32
C LEU A 384 0.25 8.31 -34.05
N GLY A 385 -0.63 7.89 -34.98
CA GLY A 385 -2.07 7.97 -34.82
C GLY A 385 -2.61 9.40 -34.78
N VAL A 386 -1.93 10.36 -35.42
CA VAL A 386 -2.40 11.75 -35.50
C VAL A 386 -3.54 11.87 -36.52
N GLU A 387 -4.58 12.65 -36.21
CA GLU A 387 -5.71 12.85 -37.14
C GLU A 387 -5.32 13.70 -38.35
N LYS A 388 -4.43 14.68 -38.17
CA LYS A 388 -3.93 15.55 -39.23
C LYS A 388 -2.41 15.52 -39.26
N PRO A 389 -1.76 15.24 -40.41
CA PRO A 389 -0.30 15.31 -40.51
C PRO A 389 0.28 16.68 -40.11
N SER A 390 -0.50 17.76 -40.29
CA SER A 390 -0.12 19.13 -39.89
C SER A 390 0.03 19.32 -38.39
N ASP A 391 -0.46 18.39 -37.57
CA ASP A 391 -0.27 18.43 -36.12
C ASP A 391 1.14 17.97 -35.72
N ILE A 392 1.93 17.44 -36.66
CA ILE A 392 3.33 17.07 -36.46
C ILE A 392 4.23 18.19 -36.99
N LEU A 393 5.03 18.76 -36.09
CA LEU A 393 6.15 19.62 -36.46
C LEU A 393 7.42 18.78 -36.66
N PHE A 394 7.89 18.70 -37.91
CA PHE A 394 9.17 18.10 -38.23
C PHE A 394 10.28 19.16 -38.32
N VAL A 395 11.35 18.96 -37.56
CA VAL A 395 12.52 19.84 -37.55
C VAL A 395 13.71 19.11 -38.16
N THR A 396 14.28 19.67 -39.22
CA THR A 396 15.42 19.07 -39.95
C THR A 396 16.42 20.15 -40.34
N ASP A 397 17.67 19.77 -40.55
CA ASP A 397 18.69 20.60 -41.19
C ASP A 397 18.78 20.38 -42.72
N VAL A 398 18.01 19.45 -43.28
CA VAL A 398 18.13 19.00 -44.67
C VAL A 398 16.92 19.41 -45.50
N TYR A 399 17.15 20.21 -46.54
CA TYR A 399 16.10 20.73 -47.44
C TYR A 399 15.25 19.64 -48.11
N GLN A 400 15.86 18.54 -48.56
CA GLN A 400 15.13 17.45 -49.21
C GLN A 400 14.20 16.72 -48.24
N GLU A 401 14.59 16.59 -46.97
CA GLU A 401 13.74 16.02 -45.93
C GLU A 401 12.56 16.95 -45.62
N ALA A 402 12.83 18.26 -45.55
CA ALA A 402 11.79 19.27 -45.34
C ALA A 402 10.73 19.23 -46.45
N THR A 403 11.17 19.11 -47.71
CA THR A 403 10.28 19.01 -48.87
C THR A 403 9.43 17.74 -48.81
N ALA A 404 10.04 16.59 -48.47
CA ALA A 404 9.35 15.31 -48.36
C ALA A 404 8.30 15.31 -47.24
N ALA A 405 8.64 15.84 -46.06
CA ALA A 405 7.71 15.97 -44.93
C ALA A 405 6.53 16.91 -45.26
N THR A 406 6.80 18.03 -45.92
CA THR A 406 5.76 18.98 -46.34
C THR A 406 4.81 18.35 -47.36
N ALA A 407 5.34 17.56 -48.31
CA ALA A 407 4.51 16.84 -49.27
C ALA A 407 3.60 15.78 -48.61
N ALA A 408 3.95 15.31 -47.41
CA ALA A 408 3.11 14.43 -46.60
C ALA A 408 2.13 15.20 -45.70
N GLY A 409 2.17 16.53 -45.71
CA GLY A 409 1.27 17.41 -44.97
C GLY A 409 1.75 17.80 -43.58
N LEU A 410 3.01 17.52 -43.22
CA LEU A 410 3.57 17.93 -41.93
C LEU A 410 3.91 19.42 -41.91
N GLU A 411 3.88 20.03 -40.73
CA GLU A 411 4.49 21.33 -40.49
C GLU A 411 6.01 21.15 -40.41
N VAL A 412 6.77 22.06 -41.03
CA VAL A 412 8.23 21.89 -41.17
C VAL A 412 8.98 23.17 -40.85
N ILE A 413 10.04 23.03 -40.05
CA ILE A 413 11.02 24.08 -39.77
C ILE A 413 12.42 23.57 -40.08
N ILE A 414 13.24 24.42 -40.71
CA ILE A 414 14.66 24.12 -40.94
C ILE A 414 15.53 24.68 -39.81
N SER A 415 16.27 23.82 -39.13
CA SER A 415 17.26 24.20 -38.12
C SER A 415 18.58 24.58 -38.80
N ILE A 416 19.06 25.80 -38.56
CA ILE A 416 20.36 26.29 -39.04
C ILE A 416 21.38 26.24 -37.90
N ARG A 417 22.38 25.35 -38.02
CA ARG A 417 23.49 25.22 -37.08
C ARG A 417 24.84 25.25 -37.83
N PRO A 418 25.94 25.61 -37.13
CA PRO A 418 27.28 25.53 -37.72
C PRO A 418 27.56 24.11 -38.25
N GLY A 419 27.96 24.02 -39.52
CA GLY A 419 28.27 22.75 -40.20
C GLY A 419 27.15 22.18 -41.08
N ASN A 420 25.94 22.75 -41.06
CA ASN A 420 24.87 22.33 -41.95
C ASN A 420 25.18 22.68 -43.42
N GLY A 421 24.62 21.89 -44.34
CA GLY A 421 24.76 22.13 -45.79
C GLY A 421 24.07 23.43 -46.23
N PRO A 422 24.47 24.00 -47.39
CA PRO A 422 23.82 25.20 -47.93
C PRO A 422 22.36 24.92 -48.29
N LEU A 423 21.49 25.89 -48.02
CA LEU A 423 20.09 25.86 -48.43
C LEU A 423 19.92 26.59 -49.77
N PRO A 424 18.99 26.16 -50.63
CA PRO A 424 18.64 26.92 -51.83
C PRO A 424 18.12 28.33 -51.49
N ASP A 425 18.39 29.29 -52.36
CA ASP A 425 17.79 30.62 -52.24
C ASP A 425 16.26 30.52 -52.33
N ASN A 426 15.55 31.29 -51.50
CA ASN A 426 14.09 31.32 -51.44
C ASN A 426 13.42 29.95 -51.21
N HIS A 427 14.05 29.07 -50.42
CA HIS A 427 13.54 27.74 -50.10
C HIS A 427 12.15 27.69 -49.40
N GLY A 428 11.61 28.82 -48.94
CA GLY A 428 10.23 28.94 -48.48
C GLY A 428 9.91 28.37 -47.08
N PHE A 429 10.88 27.81 -46.38
CA PHE A 429 10.71 27.24 -45.03
C PHE A 429 11.05 28.25 -43.93
N LYS A 430 10.31 28.22 -42.81
CA LYS A 430 10.74 28.93 -41.59
C LYS A 430 12.05 28.32 -41.09
N THR A 431 12.96 29.18 -40.64
CA THR A 431 14.26 28.76 -40.10
C THR A 431 14.41 29.15 -38.64
N ILE A 432 15.13 28.33 -37.87
CA ILE A 432 15.49 28.59 -36.47
C ILE A 432 16.98 28.34 -36.25
N LYS A 433 17.58 28.95 -35.23
CA LYS A 433 18.96 28.69 -34.79
C LYS A 433 19.03 27.97 -33.45
N SER A 434 17.93 27.95 -32.70
CA SER A 434 17.75 27.31 -31.41
C SER A 434 16.36 26.69 -31.27
N PHE A 435 16.26 25.58 -30.54
CA PHE A 435 14.96 24.98 -30.21
C PHE A 435 14.12 25.82 -29.25
N SER A 436 14.69 26.85 -28.62
CA SER A 436 13.94 27.84 -27.84
C SER A 436 13.07 28.78 -28.70
N GLU A 437 13.19 28.72 -30.03
CA GLU A 437 12.41 29.51 -30.98
C GLU A 437 11.13 28.80 -31.46
N ILE A 438 10.85 27.61 -30.91
CA ILE A 438 9.67 26.79 -31.19
C ILE A 438 8.67 26.90 -30.04
#